data_AF-A0A0K1Q169-F1
#
_entry.id   AF-A0A0K1Q169-F1
#
_cell.length_a   1.000
_cell.length_b   1.000
_cell.length_c   1.000
_cell.angle_alpha   90.00
_cell.angle_beta   90.00
_cell.angle_gamma   90.00
#
_symmetry.space_group_name_H-M   'P 1'
#
loop_
_entity.id
_entity.type
_entity.pdbx_description
1 polymer ?
#
loop_
_entity_poly.entity_id
_entity_poly.type
_entity_poly.pdbx_seq_one_letter_code
_entity_poly.pdbx_strand_id
1 'polypeptide(L)'
;MSLRASAFAVGIAIIGTVFACADSVKLGYGTTDDAVSFTRADGGDQGTASDASADSEAGMCVRTACPAPWETCAGAGGELPTYACGTNLEDDTQNCGSCGTVCREPSSAYNVHMGCTAGQCQAFCNPGHSDCNGIPDDGCEASILDDPANCGACGVTCAEGVACIKGKCGCPAGFANCDGICRDLANDNNNCGACNFGCGDHQPDDAGTLPDHMAYACSEGQCKALRCVQGPDAFWQDCNADLDKDGCEVDLRNDNANCGACGNACAPGKQCANLNGTIGCYCDDGQTLCPATSRSQPTCADTDSDPNNCGACGYFCPNGPNSRGVCVHGRCRTECVPGTADCNGREDDGCEVDLSKDPRNCGACGSMCDVAQGQPCVGGFCLTGECEGPVTK
;
A
#
# COMPACT_ATOMS: atom_id res chain seq x y z
N MET A 1 48.82 -32.23 -21.12
CA MET A 1 49.15 -32.95 -19.86
C MET A 1 49.40 -31.91 -18.78
N SER A 2 48.40 -31.63 -17.94
CA SER A 2 48.59 -31.06 -16.61
C SER A 2 47.26 -31.27 -15.87
N LEU A 3 47.24 -32.23 -14.95
CA LEU A 3 46.10 -32.56 -14.12
C LEU A 3 45.99 -31.52 -12.99
N ARG A 4 44.80 -30.96 -12.78
CA ARG A 4 44.43 -30.33 -11.50
C ARG A 4 43.26 -31.12 -10.90
N ALA A 5 43.56 -31.86 -9.84
CA ALA A 5 42.58 -32.43 -8.94
C ALA A 5 42.22 -31.39 -7.88
N SER A 6 40.95 -31.23 -7.54
CA SER A 6 40.52 -30.45 -6.39
C SER A 6 39.38 -31.20 -5.69
N ALA A 7 39.57 -31.37 -4.39
CA ALA A 7 38.88 -32.31 -3.52
C ALA A 7 37.45 -31.86 -3.18
N PHE A 8 36.53 -32.81 -3.15
CA PHE A 8 35.19 -32.64 -2.59
C PHE A 8 35.27 -32.80 -1.06
N ALA A 9 34.89 -31.74 -0.32
CA ALA A 9 34.65 -31.81 1.11
C ALA A 9 33.15 -32.07 1.35
N VAL A 10 32.83 -33.22 1.94
CA VAL A 10 31.47 -33.60 2.36
C VAL A 10 31.28 -33.14 3.80
N GLY A 11 30.44 -32.11 4.00
CA GLY A 11 30.02 -31.66 5.33
C GLY A 11 28.77 -32.43 5.79
N ILE A 12 28.91 -33.25 6.83
CA ILE A 12 27.81 -33.95 7.49
C ILE A 12 27.16 -32.99 8.50
N ALA A 13 25.90 -32.62 8.27
CA ALA A 13 25.11 -31.84 9.22
C ALA A 13 24.43 -32.78 10.23
N ILE A 14 24.81 -32.68 11.50
CA ILE A 14 24.17 -33.38 12.63
C ILE A 14 23.01 -32.50 13.11
N ILE A 15 21.78 -32.95 12.91
CA ILE A 15 20.57 -32.30 13.44
C ILE A 15 20.32 -32.84 14.85
N GLY A 16 20.59 -32.01 15.86
CA GLY A 16 20.22 -32.28 17.25
C GLY A 16 18.81 -31.76 17.54
N THR A 17 17.87 -32.67 17.78
CA THR A 17 16.50 -32.35 18.22
C THR A 17 16.46 -32.12 19.72
N VAL A 18 16.07 -30.92 20.15
CA VAL A 18 15.81 -30.60 21.55
C VAL A 18 14.31 -30.68 21.79
N PHE A 19 13.87 -31.65 22.60
CA PHE A 19 12.51 -31.71 23.12
C PHE A 19 12.37 -30.73 24.28
N ALA A 20 11.47 -29.76 24.15
CA ALA A 20 11.01 -28.93 25.26
C ALA A 20 9.56 -29.30 25.60
N CYS A 21 9.31 -29.73 26.83
CA CYS A 21 7.97 -29.94 27.37
C CYS A 21 7.38 -28.56 27.76
N ALA A 22 6.19 -28.24 27.26
CA ALA A 22 5.41 -27.09 27.74
C ALA A 22 4.07 -27.59 28.30
N ASP A 23 3.83 -27.37 29.59
CA ASP A 23 2.53 -27.56 30.23
C ASP A 23 1.64 -26.33 29.98
N SER A 24 0.40 -26.55 29.56
CA SER A 24 -0.60 -25.50 29.34
C SER A 24 -1.49 -25.28 30.56
N VAL A 25 -1.61 -24.04 31.04
CA VAL A 25 -2.57 -23.63 32.09
C VAL A 25 -3.69 -22.80 31.45
N LYS A 26 -4.96 -23.18 31.70
CA LYS A 26 -6.16 -22.44 31.29
C LYS A 26 -6.64 -21.52 32.42
N LEU A 27 -6.84 -20.24 32.15
CA LEU A 27 -7.52 -19.30 33.04
C LEU A 27 -8.94 -19.03 32.51
N GLY A 28 -9.95 -19.34 33.33
CA GLY A 28 -11.37 -19.08 33.07
C GLY A 28 -11.84 -17.76 33.71
N TYR A 29 -12.85 -17.14 33.08
CA TYR A 29 -13.49 -15.90 33.49
C TYR A 29 -14.74 -16.21 34.34
N GLY A 30 -15.00 -15.43 35.38
CA GLY A 30 -16.21 -15.52 36.20
C GLY A 30 -16.68 -14.14 36.64
N THR A 31 -17.93 -13.79 36.30
CA THR A 31 -18.63 -12.56 36.67
C THR A 31 -19.64 -12.85 37.78
N THR A 32 -19.71 -12.01 38.82
CA THR A 32 -20.90 -11.88 39.66
C THR A 32 -21.11 -10.40 40.03
N ASP A 33 -22.24 -9.85 39.57
CA ASP A 33 -22.87 -8.64 40.06
C ASP A 33 -23.47 -8.89 41.46
N ASP A 34 -23.24 -7.99 42.41
CA ASP A 34 -24.24 -7.62 43.43
C ASP A 34 -23.86 -6.30 44.13
N ALA A 35 -24.81 -5.38 44.19
CA ALA A 35 -24.64 -3.99 44.59
C ALA A 35 -24.59 -3.78 46.11
N VAL A 36 -23.75 -2.84 46.58
CA VAL A 36 -23.72 -2.40 47.99
C VAL A 36 -24.03 -0.90 48.09
N SER A 37 -25.11 -0.57 48.79
CA SER A 37 -25.58 0.80 49.04
C SER A 37 -24.96 1.37 50.33
N PHE A 38 -24.67 2.67 50.35
CA PHE A 38 -24.15 3.38 51.52
C PHE A 38 -25.28 3.98 52.37
N THR A 39 -25.37 3.60 53.64
CA THR A 39 -26.07 4.38 54.69
C THR A 39 -25.06 4.91 55.71
N ARG A 40 -25.20 6.20 56.04
CA ARG A 40 -24.42 6.91 57.07
C ARG A 40 -25.01 6.61 58.46
N ALA A 41 -24.16 6.30 59.43
CA ALA A 41 -24.54 6.19 60.84
C ALA A 41 -23.93 7.33 61.66
N ASP A 42 -24.77 7.95 62.49
CA ASP A 42 -24.40 9.01 63.44
C ASP A 42 -23.94 8.44 64.80
N GLY A 43 -22.92 9.10 65.37
CA GLY A 43 -22.58 9.39 66.78
C GLY A 43 -22.83 8.37 67.93
N GLY A 44 -21.77 8.08 68.70
CA GLY A 44 -21.92 7.61 70.09
C GLY A 44 -20.67 7.04 70.82
N ASP A 45 -19.87 7.95 71.41
CA ASP A 45 -19.08 7.86 72.67
C ASP A 45 -17.85 6.92 72.87
N GLN A 46 -17.02 7.38 73.82
CA GLN A 46 -15.58 7.23 74.06
C GLN A 46 -15.00 5.85 74.40
N GLY A 47 -13.76 5.63 73.93
CA GLY A 47 -12.78 4.71 74.51
C GLY A 47 -11.35 5.21 74.30
N THR A 48 -10.65 5.54 75.38
CA THR A 48 -9.27 6.08 75.41
C THR A 48 -8.24 5.01 75.04
N ALA A 49 -7.38 5.27 74.05
CA ALA A 49 -6.08 4.61 73.92
C ALA A 49 -5.08 5.58 73.26
N SER A 50 -3.97 5.78 73.95
CA SER A 50 -2.86 6.67 73.65
C SER A 50 -2.04 6.25 72.44
N ASP A 51 -1.50 7.25 71.73
CA ASP A 51 -0.55 7.15 70.62
C ASP A 51 0.56 6.10 70.82
N ALA A 52 0.86 5.32 69.78
CA ALA A 52 2.20 5.28 69.17
C ALA A 52 2.29 4.28 68.00
N SER A 53 2.96 4.79 66.96
CA SER A 53 3.70 4.10 65.90
C SER A 53 2.91 3.45 64.76
N ALA A 54 3.04 4.07 63.60
CA ALA A 54 2.98 3.39 62.31
C ALA A 54 4.14 2.39 62.16
N ASP A 55 4.00 1.55 61.12
CA ASP A 55 4.92 0.58 60.50
C ASP A 55 4.75 -0.86 61.01
N SER A 56 4.49 -1.91 60.20
CA SER A 56 4.73 -2.11 58.76
C SER A 56 3.94 -3.32 58.16
N GLU A 57 3.56 -3.14 56.89
CA GLU A 57 3.31 -4.05 55.75
C GLU A 57 3.62 -5.57 55.82
N ALA A 58 2.81 -6.40 55.14
CA ALA A 58 3.30 -7.31 54.06
C ALA A 58 2.17 -8.13 53.39
N GLY A 59 1.60 -7.60 52.30
CA GLY A 59 0.94 -8.38 51.24
C GLY A 59 1.75 -8.24 49.95
N MET A 60 1.97 -9.34 49.23
CA MET A 60 2.90 -9.43 48.10
C MET A 60 2.64 -8.37 47.01
N CYS A 61 3.72 -7.71 46.59
CA CYS A 61 3.68 -6.61 45.64
C CYS A 61 3.55 -7.09 44.19
N VAL A 62 2.71 -6.39 43.43
CA VAL A 62 2.74 -6.38 41.97
C VAL A 62 4.13 -5.93 41.51
N ARG A 63 4.72 -6.64 40.55
CA ARG A 63 5.88 -6.12 39.84
C ARG A 63 5.40 -5.11 38.80
N THR A 64 5.71 -3.86 39.09
CA THR A 64 5.35 -2.66 38.31
C THR A 64 6.50 -2.20 37.41
N ALA A 65 7.59 -2.98 37.32
CA ALA A 65 8.79 -2.60 36.59
C ALA A 65 8.75 -3.12 35.15
N CYS A 66 9.06 -2.24 34.21
CA CYS A 66 9.08 -2.54 32.79
C CYS A 66 10.28 -3.41 32.39
N PRO A 67 10.13 -4.33 31.41
CA PRO A 67 11.26 -5.06 30.87
C PRO A 67 12.10 -4.15 29.97
N ALA A 68 13.42 -4.19 30.12
CA ALA A 68 14.32 -3.42 29.26
C ALA A 68 14.11 -3.78 27.78
N PRO A 69 14.22 -2.81 26.85
CA PRO A 69 14.54 -1.38 27.03
C PRO A 69 13.32 -0.46 27.26
N TRP A 70 12.17 -1.02 27.63
CA TRP A 70 10.92 -0.28 27.74
C TRP A 70 10.76 0.36 29.12
N GLU A 71 10.22 1.57 29.15
CA GLU A 71 9.93 2.32 30.37
C GLU A 71 8.58 3.05 30.29
N THR A 72 8.13 3.57 31.43
CA THR A 72 6.93 4.43 31.51
C THR A 72 7.35 5.89 31.65
N CYS A 73 7.49 6.58 30.53
CA CYS A 73 7.93 7.97 30.53
C CYS A 73 6.75 8.94 30.58
N ALA A 74 6.79 9.89 31.51
CA ALA A 74 5.80 10.98 31.56
C ALA A 74 5.89 11.83 30.29
N GLY A 75 4.74 12.30 29.79
CA GLY A 75 4.70 13.27 28.69
C GLY A 75 5.29 14.62 29.10
N ALA A 76 5.45 15.54 28.14
CA ALA A 76 6.08 16.85 28.37
C ALA A 76 5.44 17.72 29.48
N GLY A 77 4.21 17.41 29.90
CA GLY A 77 3.51 18.04 31.03
C GLY A 77 3.73 17.38 32.40
N GLY A 78 4.56 16.34 32.50
CA GLY A 78 4.78 15.58 33.73
C GLY A 78 3.68 14.57 34.06
N GLU A 79 2.67 14.45 33.18
CA GLU A 79 1.59 13.48 33.29
C GLU A 79 2.09 12.10 32.86
N LEU A 80 1.92 11.09 33.72
CA LEU A 80 2.23 9.71 33.35
C LEU A 80 1.21 9.21 32.31
N PRO A 81 1.67 8.49 31.27
CA PRO A 81 0.79 7.97 30.23
C PRO A 81 -0.20 6.96 30.83
N THR A 82 -1.36 6.82 30.19
CA THR A 82 -2.45 5.92 30.63
C THR A 82 -2.02 4.44 30.69
N TYR A 83 -0.92 4.07 30.03
CA TYR A 83 -0.37 2.71 30.02
C TYR A 83 1.12 2.70 30.36
N ALA A 84 1.54 1.74 31.20
CA ALA A 84 2.94 1.54 31.56
C ALA A 84 3.74 0.83 30.45
N CYS A 85 5.05 1.10 30.38
CA CYS A 85 6.04 0.45 29.49
C CYS A 85 5.83 0.69 27.99
N GLY A 86 5.18 1.80 27.62
CA GLY A 86 4.90 2.15 26.23
C GLY A 86 6.03 2.87 25.49
N THR A 87 7.11 3.23 26.19
CA THR A 87 8.21 4.01 25.63
C THR A 87 9.46 3.15 25.52
N ASN A 88 9.98 2.98 24.31
CA ASN A 88 11.25 2.28 24.09
C ASN A 88 12.39 3.29 24.19
N LEU A 89 13.23 3.14 25.21
CA LEU A 89 14.35 4.05 25.42
C LEU A 89 15.46 3.88 24.37
N GLU A 90 15.45 2.81 23.56
CA GLU A 90 16.51 2.57 22.58
C GLU A 90 16.34 3.32 21.26
N ASP A 91 15.11 3.74 20.92
CA ASP A 91 14.77 4.34 19.62
C ASP A 91 13.82 5.56 19.71
N ASP A 92 13.22 5.86 20.87
CA ASP A 92 12.40 7.06 21.04
C ASP A 92 13.28 8.31 21.20
N THR A 93 13.25 9.20 20.19
CA THR A 93 14.01 10.46 20.19
C THR A 93 13.58 11.44 21.27
N GLN A 94 12.42 11.25 21.90
CA GLN A 94 11.95 12.09 23.01
C GLN A 94 12.28 11.50 24.39
N ASN A 95 12.75 10.25 24.45
CA ASN A 95 13.04 9.54 25.70
C ASN A 95 14.29 8.65 25.54
N CYS A 96 15.31 9.15 24.84
CA CYS A 96 16.43 8.34 24.42
C CYS A 96 17.37 8.00 25.59
N GLY A 97 17.48 6.70 25.91
CA GLY A 97 18.29 6.17 27.00
C GLY A 97 17.71 6.36 28.41
N SER A 98 16.85 7.36 28.60
CA SER A 98 16.04 7.54 29.80
C SER A 98 14.87 8.49 29.55
N CYS A 99 13.82 8.38 30.37
CA CYS A 99 12.63 9.23 30.25
C CYS A 99 12.95 10.72 30.33
N GLY A 100 12.39 11.51 29.41
CA GLY A 100 12.60 12.96 29.32
C GLY A 100 13.93 13.38 28.69
N THR A 101 14.78 12.43 28.28
CA THR A 101 15.99 12.73 27.51
C THR A 101 15.63 12.88 26.05
N VAL A 102 15.38 14.13 25.64
CA VAL A 102 15.04 14.47 24.25
C VAL A 102 16.31 14.71 23.44
N CYS A 103 16.45 14.01 22.31
CA CYS A 103 17.45 14.30 21.30
C CYS A 103 17.11 15.62 20.62
N ARG A 104 17.79 16.69 21.03
CA ARG A 104 17.52 18.04 20.53
C ARG A 104 18.01 18.18 19.10
N GLU A 105 17.09 18.46 18.18
CA GLU A 105 17.42 18.71 16.77
C GLU A 105 18.36 19.91 16.61
N PRO A 106 19.47 19.75 15.85
CA PRO A 106 20.32 20.87 15.49
C PRO A 106 19.62 21.79 14.49
N SER A 107 20.26 22.91 14.18
CA SER A 107 19.77 23.80 13.12
C SER A 107 19.66 23.03 11.80
N SER A 108 18.59 23.28 11.03
CA SER A 108 18.41 22.71 9.68
C SER A 108 19.51 23.11 8.71
N ALA A 109 20.32 24.13 9.05
CA ALA A 109 21.48 24.56 8.29
C ALA A 109 22.57 23.49 8.14
N TYR A 110 22.58 22.48 9.02
CA TYR A 110 23.58 21.42 9.01
C TYR A 110 23.15 20.17 8.23
N ASN A 111 21.93 20.15 7.67
CA ASN A 111 21.33 18.98 7.03
C ASN A 111 21.51 17.70 7.84
N VAL A 112 21.28 17.79 9.15
CA VAL A 112 21.38 16.70 10.11
C VAL A 112 20.04 16.56 10.83
N HIS A 113 19.62 15.33 11.08
CA HIS A 113 18.56 15.00 12.03
C HIS A 113 19.14 14.17 13.18
N MET A 114 18.55 14.30 14.37
CA MET A 114 18.91 13.44 15.48
C MET A 114 18.08 12.15 15.47
N GLY A 115 18.71 11.04 15.84
CA GLY A 115 18.06 9.76 16.06
C GLY A 115 18.45 9.20 17.42
N CYS A 116 17.63 8.30 17.95
CA CYS A 116 17.99 7.51 19.11
C CYS A 116 18.42 6.12 18.63
N THR A 117 19.60 5.67 19.02
CA THR A 117 20.08 4.32 18.70
C THR A 117 20.76 3.72 19.91
N ALA A 118 20.28 2.56 20.35
CA ALA A 118 20.75 1.89 21.57
C ALA A 118 20.73 2.81 22.81
N GLY A 119 19.75 3.70 22.88
CA GLY A 119 19.55 4.62 24.00
C GLY A 119 20.51 5.79 24.04
N GLN A 120 21.14 6.12 22.91
CA GLN A 120 21.98 7.29 22.77
C GLN A 120 21.53 8.16 21.60
N CYS A 121 21.45 9.47 21.83
CA CYS A 121 21.19 10.43 20.77
C CYS A 121 22.39 10.52 19.83
N GLN A 122 22.18 10.23 18.55
CA GLN A 122 23.19 10.29 17.51
C GLN A 122 22.72 11.20 16.37
N ALA A 123 23.65 11.94 15.79
CA ALA A 123 23.43 12.78 14.63
C ALA A 123 23.52 11.97 13.33
N PHE A 124 22.59 12.20 12.41
CA PHE A 124 22.53 11.55 11.09
C PHE A 124 22.28 12.59 10.01
N CYS A 125 22.81 12.38 8.80
CA CYS A 125 22.53 13.26 7.67
C CYS A 125 21.06 13.18 7.22
N ASN A 126 20.48 14.32 6.88
CA ASN A 126 19.22 14.39 6.18
C ASN A 126 19.33 13.70 4.82
N PRO A 127 18.23 13.08 4.34
CA PRO A 127 18.23 12.41 3.04
C PRO A 127 18.73 13.32 1.92
N GLY A 128 19.71 12.84 1.16
CA GLY A 128 20.34 13.58 0.07
C GLY A 128 21.58 14.38 0.46
N HIS A 129 22.01 14.32 1.72
CA HIS A 129 23.22 14.98 2.19
C HIS A 129 24.25 14.01 2.75
N SER A 130 25.52 14.36 2.68
CA SER A 130 26.61 13.57 3.25
C SER A 130 27.67 14.49 3.85
N ASP A 131 28.26 14.01 4.95
CA ASP A 131 29.48 14.58 5.52
C ASP A 131 30.67 14.10 4.68
N CYS A 132 31.23 15.00 3.87
CA CYS A 132 32.25 14.67 2.89
C CYS A 132 33.65 15.08 3.32
N ASN A 133 33.76 15.93 4.34
CA ASN A 133 35.03 16.39 4.92
C ASN A 133 35.36 15.66 6.24
N GLY A 134 34.38 14.98 6.84
CA GLY A 134 34.49 14.21 8.08
C GLY A 134 34.56 15.06 9.36
N ILE A 135 34.03 16.29 9.35
CA ILE A 135 34.06 17.25 10.47
C ILE A 135 32.65 17.36 11.07
N PRO A 136 32.35 16.68 12.18
CA PRO A 136 30.98 16.64 12.72
C PRO A 136 30.40 18.00 13.14
N ASP A 137 31.26 18.98 13.44
CA ASP A 137 30.86 20.32 13.91
C ASP A 137 30.22 21.17 12.79
N ASP A 138 30.39 20.79 11.51
CA ASP A 138 29.80 21.50 10.36
C ASP A 138 28.73 20.72 9.59
N GLY A 139 28.37 19.51 10.03
CA GLY A 139 27.17 18.77 9.60
C GLY A 139 27.36 17.95 8.33
N CYS A 140 26.30 17.79 7.53
CA CYS A 140 26.31 17.05 6.26
C CYS A 140 26.25 18.03 5.09
N GLU A 141 27.44 18.50 4.72
CA GLU A 141 27.66 19.72 3.96
C GLU A 141 27.47 19.57 2.44
N ALA A 142 27.46 18.34 1.89
CA ALA A 142 27.32 18.11 0.45
C ALA A 142 25.97 17.51 0.05
N SER A 143 25.30 18.11 -0.95
CA SER A 143 24.11 17.51 -1.57
C SER A 143 24.52 16.44 -2.57
N ILE A 144 24.30 15.20 -2.22
CA ILE A 144 24.54 14.10 -3.15
C ILE A 144 23.43 13.97 -4.21
N LEU A 145 22.45 14.89 -4.24
CA LEU A 145 21.29 14.88 -5.13
C LEU A 145 21.33 15.96 -6.21
N ASP A 146 22.29 16.85 -6.23
CA ASP A 146 22.36 17.87 -7.29
C ASP A 146 23.69 18.61 -7.29
N ASP A 147 24.68 18.12 -6.55
CA ASP A 147 26.06 18.61 -6.61
C ASP A 147 26.87 17.83 -7.66
N PRO A 148 27.25 18.42 -8.80
CA PRO A 148 28.09 17.77 -9.82
C PRO A 148 29.47 17.36 -9.34
N ALA A 149 29.94 17.83 -8.19
CA ALA A 149 31.23 17.46 -7.60
C ALA A 149 31.13 16.39 -6.52
N ASN A 150 29.93 16.21 -5.95
CA ASN A 150 29.61 15.20 -4.96
C ASN A 150 28.37 14.41 -5.39
N CYS A 151 28.27 14.17 -6.69
CA CYS A 151 27.06 13.77 -7.38
C CYS A 151 26.78 12.30 -7.08
N GLY A 152 26.03 12.06 -6.00
CA GLY A 152 25.72 10.76 -5.46
C GLY A 152 26.59 10.32 -4.30
N ALA A 153 27.78 10.89 -4.14
CA ALA A 153 28.64 10.68 -2.98
C ALA A 153 29.76 11.72 -2.97
N CYS A 154 30.38 11.84 -1.81
CA CYS A 154 31.53 12.69 -1.59
C CYS A 154 32.65 12.44 -2.62
N GLY A 155 33.06 13.51 -3.30
CA GLY A 155 34.11 13.53 -4.31
C GLY A 155 33.76 12.91 -5.66
N VAL A 156 32.50 12.48 -5.87
CA VAL A 156 32.05 11.97 -7.16
C VAL A 156 31.74 13.14 -8.09
N THR A 157 32.72 13.48 -8.92
CA THR A 157 32.62 14.57 -9.89
C THR A 157 32.10 14.07 -11.24
N CYS A 158 31.35 14.92 -11.90
CA CYS A 158 30.79 14.62 -13.21
C CYS A 158 31.64 15.12 -14.36
N ALA A 159 31.45 14.48 -15.51
CA ALA A 159 32.07 14.92 -16.75
C ALA A 159 31.67 16.37 -17.06
N GLU A 160 32.61 17.06 -17.68
CA GLU A 160 32.45 18.44 -18.09
C GLU A 160 31.19 18.58 -18.98
N GLY A 161 30.26 19.46 -18.59
CA GLY A 161 28.98 19.69 -19.30
C GLY A 161 27.80 18.86 -18.79
N VAL A 162 28.00 18.02 -17.79
CA VAL A 162 27.01 17.10 -17.28
C VAL A 162 26.59 17.68 -15.90
N ALA A 163 25.42 18.34 -15.78
CA ALA A 163 24.74 18.87 -14.57
C ALA A 163 24.12 17.87 -13.58
N CYS A 164 24.46 17.84 -12.30
CA CYS A 164 23.85 16.91 -11.32
C CYS A 164 22.34 17.11 -11.13
N ILE A 165 21.55 16.28 -11.78
CA ILE A 165 20.09 16.18 -11.75
C ILE A 165 19.77 14.98 -10.86
N LYS A 166 19.31 15.22 -9.61
CA LYS A 166 18.98 14.17 -8.64
C LYS A 166 20.17 13.24 -8.28
N GLY A 167 21.36 13.82 -8.22
CA GLY A 167 22.57 13.20 -7.70
C GLY A 167 23.42 12.62 -8.78
N LYS A 168 23.09 12.95 -10.04
CA LYS A 168 23.81 12.49 -11.22
C LYS A 168 23.84 13.52 -12.30
N CYS A 169 24.97 13.66 -12.94
CA CYS A 169 25.10 14.67 -13.94
C CYS A 169 24.29 14.41 -15.22
N GLY A 170 23.37 15.29 -15.61
CA GLY A 170 23.64 16.36 -16.57
C GLY A 170 23.17 16.25 -17.98
N CYS A 171 23.12 17.39 -18.67
CA CYS A 171 22.70 17.38 -20.06
C CYS A 171 23.89 17.38 -21.00
N PRO A 172 24.12 16.25 -21.68
CA PRO A 172 25.26 16.10 -22.56
C PRO A 172 25.16 17.07 -23.75
N ALA A 173 26.29 17.21 -24.47
CA ALA A 173 26.35 18.02 -25.68
C ALA A 173 25.24 17.63 -26.68
N GLY A 174 24.49 18.62 -27.15
CA GLY A 174 23.33 18.44 -28.02
C GLY A 174 21.98 18.38 -27.29
N PHE A 175 21.96 18.41 -25.95
CA PHE A 175 20.74 18.31 -25.16
C PHE A 175 20.59 19.52 -24.24
N ALA A 176 19.38 20.05 -24.15
CA ALA A 176 19.00 21.15 -23.29
C ALA A 176 18.24 20.65 -22.07
N ASN A 177 18.61 21.10 -20.87
CA ASN A 177 17.84 20.80 -19.67
C ASN A 177 16.47 21.51 -19.69
N CYS A 178 15.38 20.76 -19.87
CA CYS A 178 14.00 21.19 -19.73
C CYS A 178 13.42 20.59 -18.44
N ASP A 179 13.32 21.42 -17.39
CA ASP A 179 12.73 21.10 -16.08
C ASP A 179 13.41 19.94 -15.32
N GLY A 180 14.75 19.94 -15.33
CA GLY A 180 15.57 18.89 -14.74
C GLY A 180 15.70 17.67 -15.66
N ILE A 181 15.34 17.80 -16.94
CA ILE A 181 15.42 16.70 -17.90
C ILE A 181 16.04 17.17 -19.21
N CYS A 182 17.11 16.52 -19.61
CA CYS A 182 17.80 16.81 -20.86
C CYS A 182 16.96 16.42 -22.08
N ARG A 183 16.70 17.37 -22.98
CA ARG A 183 15.89 17.26 -24.20
C ARG A 183 16.71 17.62 -25.41
N ASP A 184 16.57 16.82 -26.46
CA ASP A 184 17.19 17.09 -27.76
C ASP A 184 16.36 18.12 -28.51
N LEU A 185 16.76 19.40 -28.45
CA LEU A 185 15.99 20.44 -29.13
C LEU A 185 16.03 20.32 -30.65
N ALA A 186 16.94 19.53 -31.22
CA ALA A 186 17.01 19.36 -32.66
C ALA A 186 15.92 18.41 -33.19
N ASN A 187 15.42 17.48 -32.36
CA ASN A 187 14.55 16.40 -32.82
C ASN A 187 13.38 16.10 -31.88
N ASP A 188 13.30 16.71 -30.70
CA ASP A 188 12.19 16.54 -29.78
C ASP A 188 10.96 17.32 -30.26
N ASN A 189 9.92 16.61 -30.70
CA ASN A 189 8.68 17.19 -31.20
C ASN A 189 7.94 18.07 -30.18
N ASN A 190 8.20 17.90 -28.88
CA ASN A 190 7.61 18.68 -27.79
C ASN A 190 8.55 19.76 -27.25
N ASN A 191 9.82 19.72 -27.66
CA ASN A 191 10.86 20.67 -27.26
C ASN A 191 11.64 21.12 -28.49
N CYS A 192 10.96 21.39 -29.61
CA CYS A 192 11.61 21.59 -30.90
C CYS A 192 12.17 22.99 -31.04
N GLY A 193 13.49 23.11 -31.14
CA GLY A 193 14.20 24.38 -31.15
C GLY A 193 14.21 25.07 -29.78
N ALA A 194 13.23 24.81 -28.91
CA ALA A 194 13.14 25.33 -27.55
C ALA A 194 12.36 24.37 -26.63
N CYS A 195 12.68 24.37 -25.32
CA CYS A 195 11.92 23.62 -24.32
C CYS A 195 10.43 24.00 -24.38
N ASN A 196 9.56 23.01 -24.27
CA ASN A 196 8.11 23.15 -24.35
C ASN A 196 7.60 23.78 -25.67
N PHE A 197 8.41 23.78 -26.74
CA PHE A 197 8.00 24.22 -28.08
C PHE A 197 7.53 23.02 -28.90
N GLY A 198 6.24 22.73 -28.84
CA GLY A 198 5.63 21.60 -29.52
C GLY A 198 5.27 21.89 -30.98
N CYS A 199 5.67 21.01 -31.90
CA CYS A 199 5.31 21.13 -33.32
C CYS A 199 3.82 20.90 -33.62
N GLY A 200 3.02 20.52 -32.63
CA GLY A 200 1.55 20.42 -32.75
C GLY A 200 0.87 21.79 -32.76
N ASP A 201 1.33 22.70 -31.91
CA ASP A 201 0.76 24.04 -31.75
C ASP A 201 1.56 25.13 -32.49
N HIS A 202 2.73 24.77 -33.03
CA HIS A 202 3.65 25.67 -33.70
C HIS A 202 4.01 25.14 -35.09
N GLN A 203 3.17 25.50 -36.06
CA GLN A 203 3.32 25.15 -37.47
C GLN A 203 4.11 26.25 -38.22
N PRO A 204 4.78 25.93 -39.34
CA PRO A 204 5.36 26.93 -40.23
C PRO A 204 4.32 27.96 -40.71
N ASP A 205 4.73 29.23 -40.85
CA ASP A 205 3.83 30.30 -41.31
C ASP A 205 3.29 30.08 -42.74
N ASP A 206 4.04 29.33 -43.57
CA ASP A 206 3.65 28.93 -44.93
C ASP A 206 3.07 27.50 -44.98
N ALA A 207 2.70 26.92 -43.84
CA ALA A 207 2.05 25.62 -43.80
C ALA A 207 0.69 25.71 -44.49
N GLY A 208 0.56 25.05 -45.63
CA GLY A 208 -0.74 24.76 -46.21
C GLY A 208 -1.59 23.90 -45.25
N THR A 209 -2.82 23.62 -45.63
CA THR A 209 -3.64 22.65 -44.88
C THR A 209 -2.96 21.28 -44.92
N LEU A 210 -2.62 20.74 -43.76
CA LEU A 210 -2.11 19.38 -43.63
C LEU A 210 -3.19 18.38 -44.02
N PRO A 211 -2.84 17.27 -44.72
CA PRO A 211 -3.73 16.13 -44.86
C PRO A 211 -4.18 15.58 -43.50
N ASP A 212 -5.25 14.79 -43.50
CA ASP A 212 -5.85 14.28 -42.27
C ASP A 212 -4.83 13.46 -41.45
N HIS A 213 -4.92 13.61 -40.13
CA HIS A 213 -4.10 12.87 -39.16
C HIS A 213 -2.58 13.08 -39.27
N MET A 214 -2.15 14.19 -39.88
CA MET A 214 -0.75 14.60 -39.95
C MET A 214 -0.40 15.73 -38.99
N ALA A 215 0.88 15.79 -38.60
CA ALA A 215 1.47 16.86 -37.82
C ALA A 215 2.89 17.16 -38.33
N TYR A 216 3.44 18.30 -37.90
CA TYR A 216 4.86 18.56 -38.09
C TYR A 216 5.70 17.84 -37.02
N ALA A 217 6.88 17.41 -37.45
CA ALA A 217 7.94 16.84 -36.65
C ALA A 217 9.08 17.84 -36.55
N CYS A 218 9.81 17.74 -35.45
CA CYS A 218 11.04 18.46 -35.24
C CYS A 218 12.15 17.89 -36.11
N SER A 219 12.78 18.75 -36.89
CA SER A 219 13.98 18.43 -37.64
C SER A 219 14.91 19.63 -37.60
N GLU A 220 16.11 19.41 -37.07
CA GLU A 220 17.13 20.45 -36.91
C GLU A 220 16.63 21.66 -36.10
N GLY A 221 15.76 21.39 -35.11
CA GLY A 221 15.16 22.41 -34.25
C GLY A 221 14.05 23.23 -34.92
N GLN A 222 13.50 22.73 -36.03
CA GLN A 222 12.40 23.36 -36.75
C GLN A 222 11.27 22.37 -36.99
N CYS A 223 10.03 22.83 -36.80
CA CYS A 223 8.82 22.06 -37.07
C CYS A 223 8.51 22.05 -38.57
N LYS A 224 9.26 21.28 -39.36
CA LYS A 224 9.17 21.30 -40.84
C LYS A 224 8.95 19.95 -41.50
N ALA A 225 9.28 18.85 -40.83
CA ALA A 225 9.12 17.52 -41.39
C ALA A 225 7.68 17.04 -41.19
N LEU A 226 7.07 16.42 -42.20
CA LEU A 226 5.75 15.82 -42.06
C LEU A 226 5.84 14.51 -41.28
N ARG A 227 4.85 14.24 -40.42
CA ARG A 227 4.69 12.97 -39.72
C ARG A 227 3.23 12.67 -39.45
N CYS A 228 2.93 11.41 -39.11
CA CYS A 228 1.65 11.07 -38.52
C CYS A 228 1.50 11.61 -37.10
N VAL A 229 0.26 11.94 -36.74
CA VAL A 229 -0.11 12.26 -35.37
C VAL A 229 0.07 11.02 -34.51
N GLN A 230 0.97 11.15 -33.55
CA GLN A 230 1.25 10.13 -32.54
C GLN A 230 1.22 10.80 -31.17
N GLY A 231 0.47 10.22 -30.26
CA GLY A 231 0.26 10.69 -28.89
C GLY A 231 -0.60 9.70 -28.10
N PRO A 232 -0.97 10.05 -26.85
CA PRO A 232 -1.79 9.18 -25.99
C PRO A 232 -3.16 8.89 -26.62
N ASP A 233 -3.75 9.90 -27.25
CA ASP A 233 -5.11 9.88 -27.76
C ASP A 233 -5.23 9.61 -29.26
N ALA A 234 -4.11 9.44 -29.97
CA ALA A 234 -4.07 9.14 -31.41
C ALA A 234 -2.74 8.47 -31.79
N PHE A 235 -2.75 7.36 -32.55
CA PHE A 235 -1.53 6.75 -33.07
C PHE A 235 -1.72 6.37 -34.53
N TRP A 236 -1.76 7.41 -35.37
CA TRP A 236 -1.96 7.26 -36.80
C TRP A 236 -0.69 6.82 -37.49
N GLN A 237 -0.86 6.03 -38.54
CA GLN A 237 0.22 5.53 -39.36
C GLN A 237 -0.20 5.52 -40.83
N ASP A 238 0.73 5.92 -41.69
CA ASP A 238 0.66 5.73 -43.14
C ASP A 238 0.98 4.26 -43.45
N CYS A 239 -0.03 3.50 -43.88
CA CYS A 239 0.09 2.06 -44.16
C CYS A 239 0.17 1.72 -45.65
N ASN A 240 -0.20 2.65 -46.52
CA ASN A 240 -0.09 2.58 -47.98
C ASN A 240 1.22 3.21 -48.50
N ALA A 241 1.99 3.84 -47.63
CA ALA A 241 3.28 4.47 -47.90
C ALA A 241 3.19 5.61 -48.93
N ASP A 242 2.11 6.38 -48.89
CA ASP A 242 1.92 7.57 -49.70
C ASP A 242 1.44 8.79 -48.90
N LEU A 243 2.10 9.01 -47.76
CA LEU A 243 2.01 10.17 -46.86
C LEU A 243 1.69 11.53 -47.54
N ASP A 244 2.28 11.81 -48.70
CA ASP A 244 2.09 13.08 -49.43
C ASP A 244 0.75 13.20 -50.20
N LYS A 245 -0.06 12.12 -50.27
CA LYS A 245 -1.33 12.09 -51.01
C LYS A 245 -2.55 12.17 -50.11
N ASP A 246 -2.67 11.26 -49.15
CA ASP A 246 -3.84 11.10 -48.28
C ASP A 246 -3.52 11.11 -46.77
N GLY A 247 -2.24 11.15 -46.41
CA GLY A 247 -1.80 11.43 -45.05
C GLY A 247 -1.56 10.16 -44.24
N CYS A 248 -2.25 10.03 -43.11
CA CYS A 248 -2.15 8.85 -42.26
C CYS A 248 -3.55 8.27 -42.01
N GLU A 249 -3.77 7.04 -42.43
CA GLU A 249 -5.11 6.51 -42.70
C GLU A 249 -5.59 5.57 -41.59
N VAL A 250 -4.67 5.06 -40.78
CA VAL A 250 -4.94 3.97 -39.84
C VAL A 250 -4.50 4.33 -38.43
N ASP A 251 -5.43 4.30 -37.48
CA ASP A 251 -5.13 4.36 -36.04
C ASP A 251 -4.79 2.98 -35.51
N LEU A 252 -3.51 2.72 -35.28
CA LEU A 252 -3.01 1.39 -34.93
C LEU A 252 -3.47 0.91 -33.54
N ARG A 253 -4.15 1.75 -32.75
CA ARG A 253 -4.61 1.41 -31.39
C ARG A 253 -5.93 0.64 -31.35
N ASN A 254 -6.73 0.74 -32.40
CA ASN A 254 -8.09 0.19 -32.45
C ASN A 254 -8.42 -0.45 -33.80
N ASP A 255 -7.51 -0.39 -34.77
CA ASP A 255 -7.65 -1.09 -36.03
C ASP A 255 -7.23 -2.56 -35.90
N ASN A 256 -8.20 -3.47 -36.00
CA ASN A 256 -7.98 -4.91 -35.91
C ASN A 256 -7.15 -5.50 -37.07
N ALA A 257 -7.00 -4.81 -38.20
CA ALA A 257 -6.18 -5.25 -39.33
C ALA A 257 -4.73 -4.74 -39.25
N ASN A 258 -4.48 -3.73 -38.42
CA ASN A 258 -3.21 -3.02 -38.34
C ASN A 258 -2.78 -2.78 -36.89
N CYS A 259 -3.02 -3.73 -36.00
CA CYS A 259 -2.90 -3.48 -34.58
C CYS A 259 -1.44 -3.29 -34.15
N GLY A 260 -1.10 -2.10 -33.68
CA GLY A 260 0.27 -1.70 -33.29
C GLY A 260 1.27 -1.56 -34.44
N ALA A 261 0.96 -2.09 -35.63
CA ALA A 261 1.75 -1.95 -36.85
C ALA A 261 0.89 -2.24 -38.08
N CYS A 262 1.19 -1.58 -39.21
CA CYS A 262 0.51 -1.83 -40.48
C CYS A 262 0.57 -3.32 -40.86
N GLY A 263 -0.58 -3.87 -41.25
CA GLY A 263 -0.74 -5.26 -41.64
C GLY A 263 -0.68 -6.28 -40.49
N ASN A 264 -0.56 -5.83 -39.24
CA ASN A 264 -0.61 -6.72 -38.07
C ASN A 264 -2.06 -7.04 -37.68
N ALA A 265 -2.70 -7.90 -38.45
CA ALA A 265 -4.07 -8.29 -38.22
C ALA A 265 -4.21 -9.19 -36.98
N CYS A 266 -5.15 -8.83 -36.10
CA CYS A 266 -5.50 -9.64 -34.94
C CYS A 266 -6.19 -10.93 -35.36
N ALA A 267 -5.86 -12.03 -34.66
CA ALA A 267 -6.54 -13.30 -34.84
C ALA A 267 -8.05 -13.17 -34.53
N PRO A 268 -8.91 -14.03 -35.10
CA PRO A 268 -10.33 -14.05 -34.74
C PRO A 268 -10.52 -14.13 -33.22
N GLY A 269 -11.51 -13.39 -32.70
CA GLY A 269 -11.76 -13.29 -31.26
C GLY A 269 -10.92 -12.25 -30.52
N LYS A 270 -9.77 -11.87 -31.08
CA LYS A 270 -8.91 -10.82 -30.53
C LYS A 270 -9.39 -9.43 -30.95
N GLN A 271 -9.19 -8.46 -30.09
CA GLN A 271 -9.46 -7.04 -30.34
C GLN A 271 -8.18 -6.23 -30.21
N CYS A 272 -7.99 -5.27 -31.12
CA CYS A 272 -6.90 -4.33 -31.00
C CYS A 272 -7.21 -3.33 -29.89
N ALA A 273 -6.27 -3.19 -28.95
CA ALA A 273 -6.40 -2.24 -27.86
C ALA A 273 -5.03 -1.73 -27.39
N ASN A 274 -5.04 -0.55 -26.77
CA ASN A 274 -3.95 -0.09 -25.91
C ASN A 274 -4.29 -0.44 -24.46
N LEU A 275 -3.60 -1.44 -23.90
CA LEU A 275 -3.71 -1.80 -22.50
C LEU A 275 -2.43 -1.38 -21.77
N ASN A 276 -2.58 -0.48 -20.80
CA ASN A 276 -1.50 0.00 -19.94
C ASN A 276 -0.26 0.52 -20.71
N GLY A 277 -0.49 1.24 -21.81
CA GLY A 277 0.58 1.79 -22.66
C GLY A 277 1.13 0.83 -23.71
N THR A 278 0.61 -0.40 -23.80
CA THR A 278 1.01 -1.40 -24.80
C THR A 278 -0.12 -1.61 -25.81
N ILE A 279 0.18 -1.39 -27.09
CA ILE A 279 -0.76 -1.64 -28.18
C ILE A 279 -0.58 -3.10 -28.64
N GLY A 280 -1.68 -3.84 -28.74
CA GLY A 280 -1.64 -5.22 -29.17
C GLY A 280 -3.01 -5.85 -29.34
N CYS A 281 -3.01 -7.10 -29.83
CA CYS A 281 -4.20 -7.91 -29.98
C CYS A 281 -4.52 -8.62 -28.67
N TYR A 282 -5.56 -8.17 -27.99
CA TYR A 282 -5.97 -8.65 -26.67
C TYR A 282 -7.35 -9.30 -26.71
N CYS A 283 -7.77 -9.76 -25.54
CA CYS A 283 -9.06 -10.39 -25.24
C CYS A 283 -9.17 -11.78 -25.87
N ASP A 284 -9.53 -12.79 -25.10
CA ASP A 284 -9.90 -14.10 -25.62
C ASP A 284 -11.34 -14.12 -26.11
N ASP A 285 -11.72 -15.16 -26.84
CA ASP A 285 -13.10 -15.36 -27.29
C ASP A 285 -14.08 -15.24 -26.10
N GLY A 286 -15.12 -14.43 -26.27
CA GLY A 286 -16.14 -14.18 -25.24
C GLY A 286 -15.78 -13.08 -24.23
N GLN A 287 -14.56 -12.55 -24.26
CA GLN A 287 -14.21 -11.39 -23.45
C GLN A 287 -14.59 -10.08 -24.16
N THR A 288 -14.98 -9.09 -23.37
CA THR A 288 -15.25 -7.73 -23.82
C THR A 288 -14.08 -6.83 -23.43
N LEU A 289 -13.59 -6.01 -24.36
CA LEU A 289 -12.66 -4.94 -24.06
C LEU A 289 -13.38 -3.83 -23.28
N CYS A 290 -13.09 -3.77 -21.99
CA CYS A 290 -13.61 -2.74 -21.09
C CYS A 290 -12.71 -1.50 -21.10
N PRO A 291 -13.28 -0.31 -21.33
CA PRO A 291 -12.52 0.94 -21.34
C PRO A 291 -12.03 1.29 -19.94
N ALA A 292 -11.04 2.18 -19.89
CA ALA A 292 -10.60 2.78 -18.64
C ALA A 292 -11.77 3.53 -17.98
N THR A 293 -11.92 3.36 -16.66
CA THR A 293 -12.82 4.17 -15.83
C THR A 293 -11.99 4.94 -14.80
N SER A 294 -12.60 5.88 -14.06
CA SER A 294 -11.91 6.56 -12.95
C SER A 294 -11.43 5.62 -11.83
N ARG A 295 -11.83 4.34 -11.85
CA ARG A 295 -11.49 3.34 -10.84
C ARG A 295 -10.70 2.14 -11.39
N SER A 296 -10.60 1.99 -12.72
CA SER A 296 -9.98 0.82 -13.35
C SER A 296 -9.28 1.18 -14.66
N GLN A 297 -8.09 0.62 -14.87
CA GLN A 297 -7.42 0.65 -16.18
C GLN A 297 -8.20 -0.19 -17.22
N PRO A 298 -8.03 0.05 -18.53
CA PRO A 298 -8.73 -0.73 -19.54
C PRO A 298 -8.30 -2.20 -19.43
N THR A 299 -9.23 -3.13 -19.62
CA THR A 299 -8.98 -4.56 -19.46
C THR A 299 -9.92 -5.38 -20.32
N CYS A 300 -9.51 -6.60 -20.65
CA CYS A 300 -10.44 -7.61 -21.14
C CYS A 300 -11.15 -8.22 -19.93
N ALA A 301 -12.47 -8.29 -19.99
CA ALA A 301 -13.27 -8.91 -18.94
C ALA A 301 -14.33 -9.83 -19.55
N ASP A 302 -14.58 -10.94 -18.87
CA ASP A 302 -15.75 -11.77 -19.15
C ASP A 302 -16.94 -11.16 -18.40
N THR A 303 -17.82 -10.47 -19.13
CA THR A 303 -18.97 -9.82 -18.52
C THR A 303 -20.00 -10.81 -17.96
N ASP A 304 -19.88 -12.10 -18.24
CA ASP A 304 -20.80 -13.10 -17.71
C ASP A 304 -20.40 -13.65 -16.34
N SER A 305 -19.11 -13.57 -16.00
CA SER A 305 -18.55 -14.21 -14.80
C SER A 305 -17.65 -13.32 -13.93
N ASP A 306 -17.15 -12.19 -14.46
CA ASP A 306 -16.31 -11.26 -13.70
C ASP A 306 -17.15 -10.39 -12.75
N PRO A 307 -16.98 -10.51 -11.42
CA PRO A 307 -17.70 -9.68 -10.45
C PRO A 307 -17.43 -8.18 -10.57
N ASN A 308 -16.36 -7.76 -11.24
CA ASN A 308 -16.00 -6.35 -11.41
C ASN A 308 -16.52 -5.76 -12.73
N ASN A 309 -17.03 -6.58 -13.64
CA ASN A 309 -17.51 -6.18 -14.97
C ASN A 309 -18.81 -6.92 -15.33
N CYS A 310 -19.66 -7.16 -14.33
CA CYS A 310 -20.78 -8.08 -14.46
C CYS A 310 -21.93 -7.49 -15.29
N GLY A 311 -22.22 -8.08 -16.44
CA GLY A 311 -23.23 -7.63 -17.40
C GLY A 311 -22.83 -6.38 -18.20
N ALA A 312 -21.92 -5.56 -17.67
CA ALA A 312 -21.31 -4.44 -18.37
C ALA A 312 -19.95 -4.08 -17.75
N CYS A 313 -19.08 -3.50 -18.57
CA CYS A 313 -17.79 -3.00 -18.14
C CYS A 313 -17.92 -1.98 -16.99
N GLY A 314 -17.14 -2.16 -15.93
CA GLY A 314 -17.17 -1.33 -14.73
C GLY A 314 -18.44 -1.48 -13.87
N TYR A 315 -19.29 -2.47 -14.14
CA TYR A 315 -20.41 -2.81 -13.26
C TYR A 315 -19.94 -3.81 -12.20
N PHE A 316 -19.60 -3.27 -11.03
CA PHE A 316 -19.13 -4.05 -9.89
C PHE A 316 -20.32 -4.63 -9.13
N CYS A 317 -20.27 -5.91 -8.83
CA CYS A 317 -21.23 -6.53 -7.94
C CYS A 317 -21.07 -5.99 -6.52
N PRO A 318 -22.15 -5.47 -5.89
CA PRO A 318 -22.07 -4.89 -4.56
C PRO A 318 -21.65 -5.95 -3.55
N ASN A 319 -20.77 -5.57 -2.64
CA ASN A 319 -20.45 -6.36 -1.46
C ASN A 319 -21.28 -5.84 -0.29
N GLY A 320 -21.91 -6.75 0.45
CA GLY A 320 -22.69 -6.44 1.64
C GLY A 320 -22.03 -6.99 2.92
N PRO A 321 -22.60 -6.67 4.09
CA PRO A 321 -22.21 -7.32 5.35
C PRO A 321 -22.28 -8.84 5.23
N ASN A 322 -21.20 -9.53 5.62
CA ASN A 322 -21.02 -10.99 5.56
C ASN A 322 -21.41 -11.65 4.22
N SER A 323 -21.28 -10.92 3.11
CA SER A 323 -21.60 -11.40 1.77
C SER A 323 -20.62 -10.84 0.75
N ARG A 324 -20.50 -11.53 -0.39
CA ARG A 324 -19.76 -11.04 -1.55
C ARG A 324 -20.66 -11.02 -2.77
N GLY A 325 -20.49 -10.00 -3.62
CA GLY A 325 -21.11 -9.96 -4.93
C GLY A 325 -20.41 -10.93 -5.87
N VAL A 326 -21.15 -11.84 -6.49
CA VAL A 326 -20.66 -12.73 -7.53
C VAL A 326 -21.39 -12.46 -8.84
N CYS A 327 -20.71 -12.64 -9.97
CA CYS A 327 -21.34 -12.51 -11.27
C CYS A 327 -21.77 -13.88 -11.79
N VAL A 328 -23.05 -14.01 -12.12
CA VAL A 328 -23.61 -15.25 -12.67
C VAL A 328 -24.45 -14.90 -13.90
N HIS A 329 -23.94 -15.20 -15.08
CA HIS A 329 -24.58 -14.91 -16.37
C HIS A 329 -24.88 -13.42 -16.56
N GLY A 330 -23.90 -12.57 -16.24
CA GLY A 330 -23.99 -11.13 -16.43
C GLY A 330 -24.95 -10.43 -15.47
N ARG A 331 -25.30 -11.10 -14.37
CA ARG A 331 -26.11 -10.52 -13.28
C ARG A 331 -25.41 -10.75 -11.96
N CYS A 332 -25.33 -9.67 -11.19
CA CYS A 332 -24.84 -9.76 -9.83
C CYS A 332 -25.81 -10.55 -8.97
N ARG A 333 -25.27 -11.47 -8.19
CA ARG A 333 -25.94 -12.16 -7.10
C ARG A 333 -25.13 -11.98 -5.83
N THR A 334 -25.83 -12.05 -4.71
CA THR A 334 -25.19 -12.05 -3.40
C THR A 334 -24.89 -13.49 -3.01
N GLU A 335 -23.64 -13.77 -2.65
CA GLU A 335 -23.22 -15.05 -2.06
C GLU A 335 -22.78 -14.81 -0.61
N CYS A 336 -23.38 -15.54 0.32
CA CYS A 336 -23.04 -15.44 1.73
C CYS A 336 -21.65 -16.02 2.03
N VAL A 337 -20.95 -15.39 2.96
CA VAL A 337 -19.75 -16.00 3.56
C VAL A 337 -20.17 -17.29 4.27
N PRO A 338 -19.36 -18.37 4.24
CA PRO A 338 -19.72 -19.61 4.92
C PRO A 338 -20.11 -19.40 6.38
N GLY A 339 -21.28 -19.91 6.78
CA GLY A 339 -21.83 -19.76 8.14
C GLY A 339 -22.82 -18.62 8.31
N THR A 340 -22.99 -17.74 7.32
CA THR A 340 -24.04 -16.71 7.31
C THR A 340 -25.13 -17.00 6.29
N ALA A 341 -26.31 -16.41 6.47
CA ALA A 341 -27.43 -16.50 5.54
C ALA A 341 -28.23 -15.21 5.49
N ASP A 342 -28.80 -14.96 4.32
CA ASP A 342 -29.87 -14.00 4.09
C ASP A 342 -31.21 -14.67 4.48
N CYS A 343 -31.73 -14.35 5.66
CA CYS A 343 -32.96 -14.96 6.19
C CYS A 343 -34.20 -14.11 5.95
N ASN A 344 -34.03 -12.83 5.59
CA ASN A 344 -35.13 -11.93 5.26
C ASN A 344 -35.41 -11.87 3.74
N GLY A 345 -34.53 -12.45 2.91
CA GLY A 345 -34.59 -12.50 1.45
C GLY A 345 -34.24 -11.18 0.76
N ARG A 346 -33.51 -10.28 1.44
CA ARG A 346 -33.17 -8.94 0.96
C ARG A 346 -31.71 -8.88 0.56
N GLU A 347 -31.49 -8.87 -0.75
CA GLU A 347 -30.15 -8.78 -1.32
C GLU A 347 -29.41 -7.47 -0.96
N ASP A 348 -30.12 -6.43 -0.50
CA ASP A 348 -29.57 -5.10 -0.19
C ASP A 348 -28.96 -4.95 1.21
N ASP A 349 -29.28 -5.83 2.18
CA ASP A 349 -28.66 -5.80 3.52
C ASP A 349 -27.68 -6.97 3.80
N GLY A 350 -27.49 -7.85 2.81
CA GLY A 350 -26.43 -8.85 2.79
C GLY A 350 -26.84 -10.17 3.44
N CYS A 351 -25.93 -10.81 4.17
CA CYS A 351 -26.24 -12.04 4.91
C CYS A 351 -26.16 -11.73 6.41
N GLU A 352 -27.28 -11.23 6.91
CA GLU A 352 -27.45 -10.59 8.21
C GLU A 352 -27.44 -11.59 9.37
N VAL A 353 -27.75 -12.87 9.11
CA VAL A 353 -27.86 -13.90 10.14
C VAL A 353 -26.62 -14.79 10.16
N ASP A 354 -26.03 -14.93 11.34
CA ASP A 354 -24.97 -15.92 11.60
C ASP A 354 -25.61 -17.24 12.09
N LEU A 355 -25.70 -18.21 11.19
CA LEU A 355 -26.31 -19.52 11.43
C LEU A 355 -25.56 -20.35 12.48
N SER A 356 -24.33 -19.97 12.82
CA SER A 356 -23.52 -20.71 13.81
C SER A 356 -23.91 -20.39 15.26
N LYS A 357 -24.58 -19.25 15.50
CA LYS A 357 -24.82 -18.73 16.85
C LYS A 357 -26.23 -18.16 17.09
N ASP A 358 -27.02 -17.86 16.05
CA ASP A 358 -28.37 -17.34 16.23
C ASP A 358 -29.35 -18.45 16.67
N PRO A 359 -29.90 -18.41 17.90
CA PRO A 359 -30.86 -19.41 18.39
C PRO A 359 -32.18 -19.43 17.63
N ARG A 360 -32.49 -18.40 16.82
CA ARG A 360 -33.71 -18.36 15.99
C ARG A 360 -33.49 -18.88 14.57
N ASN A 361 -32.25 -19.08 14.17
CA ASN A 361 -31.85 -19.48 12.81
C ASN A 361 -30.67 -20.46 12.86
N CYS A 362 -30.69 -21.41 13.80
CA CYS A 362 -29.57 -22.27 14.09
C CYS A 362 -29.38 -23.33 12.99
N GLY A 363 -28.30 -23.22 12.23
CA GLY A 363 -27.97 -24.12 11.13
C GLY A 363 -28.73 -23.88 9.81
N ALA A 364 -29.89 -23.22 9.87
CA ALA A 364 -30.63 -22.70 8.71
C ALA A 364 -31.61 -21.60 9.14
N CYS A 365 -32.01 -20.75 8.20
CA CYS A 365 -33.03 -19.72 8.45
C CYS A 365 -34.34 -20.35 8.93
N GLY A 366 -34.89 -19.82 10.04
CA GLY A 366 -36.11 -20.31 10.68
C GLY A 366 -35.94 -21.59 11.52
N SER A 367 -34.74 -22.16 11.61
CA SER A 367 -34.44 -23.29 12.50
C SER A 367 -34.26 -22.80 13.93
N MET A 368 -35.37 -22.63 14.63
CA MET A 368 -35.39 -22.12 16.00
C MET A 368 -35.05 -23.24 17.01
N CYS A 369 -34.10 -22.98 17.91
CA CYS A 369 -33.90 -23.77 19.13
C CYS A 369 -35.00 -23.46 20.15
N ASP A 370 -35.14 -24.27 21.21
CA ASP A 370 -36.09 -23.95 22.28
C ASP A 370 -35.60 -22.78 23.14
N VAL A 371 -35.79 -21.56 22.61
CA VAL A 371 -35.48 -20.31 23.31
C VAL A 371 -36.35 -20.09 24.53
N ALA A 372 -37.54 -20.71 24.62
CA ALA A 372 -38.37 -20.64 25.83
C ALA A 372 -37.72 -21.40 26.99
N GLN A 373 -36.90 -22.42 26.69
CA GLN A 373 -36.08 -23.16 27.64
C GLN A 373 -34.61 -22.73 27.66
N GLY A 374 -34.24 -21.64 26.95
CA GLY A 374 -32.88 -21.11 26.94
C GLY A 374 -31.86 -21.95 26.16
N GLN A 375 -32.30 -22.77 25.20
CA GLN A 375 -31.42 -23.64 24.42
C GLN A 375 -30.51 -22.84 23.46
N PRO A 376 -29.18 -22.90 23.60
CA PRO A 376 -28.26 -22.14 22.74
C PRO A 376 -28.00 -22.83 21.39
N CYS A 377 -27.64 -22.02 20.39
CA CYS A 377 -27.12 -22.50 19.11
C CYS A 377 -25.59 -22.55 19.15
N VAL A 378 -25.00 -23.71 18.85
CA VAL A 378 -23.54 -23.89 18.81
C VAL A 378 -23.15 -24.59 17.51
N GLY A 379 -22.42 -23.89 16.66
CA GLY A 379 -21.90 -24.44 15.40
C GLY A 379 -23.00 -24.84 14.40
N GLY A 380 -24.17 -24.18 14.47
CA GLY A 380 -25.33 -24.50 13.63
C GLY A 380 -26.21 -25.62 14.16
N PHE A 381 -26.01 -26.08 15.40
CA PHE A 381 -26.84 -27.08 16.04
C PHE A 381 -27.40 -26.57 17.37
N CYS A 382 -28.69 -26.81 17.61
CA CYS A 382 -29.31 -26.55 18.90
C CYS A 382 -28.72 -27.50 19.93
N LEU A 383 -28.11 -26.94 20.98
CA LEU A 383 -27.38 -27.74 21.96
C LEU A 383 -28.35 -28.63 22.74
N THR A 384 -28.18 -29.94 22.65
CA THR A 384 -28.93 -30.94 23.43
C THR A 384 -27.99 -31.71 24.33
N GLY A 385 -28.40 -31.98 25.57
CA GLY A 385 -27.66 -32.80 26.53
C GLY A 385 -28.55 -33.87 27.17
N GLU A 386 -27.97 -34.74 27.98
CA GLU A 386 -28.72 -35.75 28.73
C GLU A 386 -29.43 -35.13 29.94
N CYS A 387 -30.67 -35.57 30.22
CA CYS A 387 -31.45 -35.06 31.35
C CYS A 387 -30.92 -35.64 32.67
N GLU A 388 -30.45 -34.78 33.57
CA GLU A 388 -30.18 -35.15 34.97
C GLU A 388 -31.46 -34.95 35.81
N GLY A 389 -31.84 -35.97 36.60
CA GLY A 389 -33.13 -36.08 37.30
C GLY A 389 -33.34 -35.17 38.52
N PRO A 390 -34.20 -35.61 39.47
CA PRO A 390 -35.63 -35.33 39.52
C PRO A 390 -35.98 -33.86 39.84
N VAL A 391 -36.99 -33.35 39.14
CA VAL A 391 -37.57 -32.02 39.32
C VAL A 391 -38.36 -31.98 40.64
N THR A 392 -37.87 -31.25 41.65
CA THR A 392 -38.62 -30.97 42.89
C THR A 392 -39.24 -29.57 42.82
N LYS A 393 -40.55 -29.54 43.09
CA LYS A 393 -41.44 -28.37 43.12
C LYS A 393 -41.04 -27.30 44.12
#